data_AF-A0AAD2FQ95-F1
#
_entry.id   AF-A0AAD2FQ95-F1
#
_cell.length_a   1.000
_cell.length_b   1.000
_cell.length_c   1.000
_cell.angle_alpha   90.00
_cell.angle_beta   90.00
_cell.angle_gamma   90.00
#
_symmetry.space_group_name_H-M   'P 1'
#
loop_
_entity.id
_entity.type
_entity.pdbx_description
1 polymer ?
#
loop_
_entity_poly.entity_id
_entity_poly.type
_entity_poly.pdbx_seq_one_letter_code
_entity_poly.pdbx_strand_id
1 'polypeptide(L)'
;MPYSSNRVDIMRLSPRKGRMNEIAASEAMGDVGNGDPSQSNNADMIPNRGRTILLLSFFMLFHVQFNKRRASSSLFDEIPRTKPRMGVIQSAATNWLSMDSMMKAKPLAMRETNSGFSEPTLPPETRIPALVAPTIPSTDAQPKRTKKQRSTSPYQNEHKKVVTVVAQLNGELGNQMHKIANAVCVQRHIERKLQLPTELKLRAQDNAKWERSMKNMKEAFPSTRPLNFRAGNTPLFDQVRQIQEDWIQSLVANKKVNLTGIGDPKVMNRMKSSGWQPTQEILRLLNQTWYMDRPMAPGGNTEFSIPHIYSDAFTSRYCFEKMLTEIRDFFAIDEYRICKQKPQPDESVLHLRNFLVEMGKAGRDLGFEELSPEKTATEIFANYTPGDKVAIVSRFQTNTDKYIKALKEIRGIDARYIKGQTGNQDFCFLLKSRKDIIGQRVSTFATWAGLLGRPERLRLYSVDSKYTRAKKRSFYKAKWDHPELKKVIVYENYKA
;
A
#
# COMPACT_ATOMS: atom_id res chain seq x y z
N MET A 1 42.87 -73.33 3.88
CA MET A 1 42.92 -73.02 2.44
C MET A 1 41.49 -72.90 1.91
N PRO A 2 41.19 -72.11 0.85
CA PRO A 2 42.07 -71.12 0.19
C PRO A 2 41.91 -69.64 0.61
N TYR A 3 41.02 -68.86 -0.02
CA TYR A 3 41.36 -67.48 -0.46
C TYR A 3 40.16 -66.50 -0.59
N SER A 4 40.33 -65.16 -0.66
CA SER A 4 41.57 -64.33 -0.58
C SER A 4 41.32 -62.89 -0.05
N SER A 5 42.43 -62.25 0.33
CA SER A 5 42.68 -60.82 0.56
C SER A 5 42.32 -59.85 -0.58
N ASN A 6 42.06 -58.59 -0.25
CA ASN A 6 42.84 -57.47 -0.81
C ASN A 6 42.88 -56.24 0.10
N ARG A 7 44.07 -55.66 0.25
CA ARG A 7 44.40 -54.45 1.01
C ARG A 7 45.18 -53.56 0.05
N VAL A 8 44.93 -52.25 0.03
CA VAL A 8 45.72 -51.30 -0.77
C VAL A 8 46.20 -50.17 0.14
N ASP A 9 47.51 -50.06 0.27
CA ASP A 9 48.18 -48.94 0.92
C ASP A 9 48.22 -47.72 -0.01
N ILE A 10 48.15 -46.51 0.55
CA ILE A 10 48.62 -45.30 -0.12
C ILE A 10 49.58 -44.55 0.80
N MET A 11 50.72 -44.15 0.24
CA MET A 11 51.90 -43.69 0.96
C MET A 11 51.78 -42.27 1.54
N ARG A 12 52.54 -42.03 2.61
CA ARG A 12 52.97 -40.69 3.02
C ARG A 12 53.95 -40.11 1.99
N LEU A 13 53.73 -38.87 1.55
CA LEU A 13 54.82 -37.94 1.24
C LEU A 13 54.48 -36.50 1.66
N SER A 14 55.50 -35.83 2.18
CA SER A 14 55.62 -34.41 2.57
C SER A 14 57.15 -34.16 2.67
N PRO A 15 57.70 -32.91 2.66
CA PRO A 15 57.07 -31.65 3.08
C PRO A 15 57.51 -30.37 2.29
N ARG A 16 57.16 -29.18 2.84
CA ARG A 16 57.74 -27.81 2.61
C ARG A 16 57.38 -27.13 1.27
N LYS A 17 57.21 -25.80 1.14
CA LYS A 17 57.21 -24.56 1.99
C LYS A 17 56.42 -23.50 1.16
N GLY A 18 55.79 -22.43 1.65
CA GLY A 18 55.54 -21.90 3.01
C GLY A 18 54.94 -20.47 2.97
N ARG A 19 54.58 -19.91 4.14
CA ARG A 19 54.08 -18.53 4.45
C ARG A 19 52.65 -18.16 3.94
N MET A 20 51.66 -17.87 4.81
CA MET A 20 51.49 -16.79 5.83
C MET A 20 51.00 -15.46 5.18
N ASN A 21 50.01 -14.71 5.70
CA ASN A 21 49.34 -14.62 7.03
C ASN A 21 47.80 -14.85 6.88
N GLU A 22 46.93 -15.22 7.85
CA GLU A 22 46.61 -14.67 9.20
C GLU A 22 46.32 -13.15 9.19
N ILE A 23 45.27 -12.59 9.81
CA ILE A 23 44.68 -12.70 11.17
C ILE A 23 43.15 -12.55 11.01
N ALA A 24 42.29 -13.49 11.42
CA ALA A 24 41.74 -13.73 12.78
C ALA A 24 40.77 -12.65 13.31
N ALA A 25 39.68 -13.11 13.92
CA ALA A 25 38.62 -12.27 14.50
C ALA A 25 38.88 -11.99 16.00
N SER A 26 38.23 -10.96 16.54
CA SER A 26 37.99 -10.85 17.98
C SER A 26 36.68 -10.11 18.28
N GLU A 27 36.05 -10.52 19.38
CA GLU A 27 34.91 -9.84 20.00
C GLU A 27 35.41 -8.75 20.95
N ALA A 28 34.59 -7.72 21.21
CA ALA A 28 34.66 -6.96 22.46
C ALA A 28 33.32 -6.27 22.75
N MET A 29 32.79 -6.49 23.95
CA MET A 29 31.85 -5.57 24.58
C MET A 29 32.62 -4.34 25.10
N GLY A 30 31.95 -3.19 25.21
CA GLY A 30 32.49 -1.99 25.83
C GLY A 30 31.37 -1.00 26.13
N ASP A 31 30.98 -0.92 27.40
CA ASP A 31 30.06 0.08 27.96
C ASP A 31 30.89 1.13 28.73
N VAL A 32 30.26 2.22 29.20
CA VAL A 32 30.86 3.37 29.94
C VAL A 32 31.70 4.32 29.04
N GLY A 33 31.60 5.65 29.13
CA GLY A 33 30.73 6.49 29.97
C GLY A 33 30.90 7.99 29.66
N ASN A 34 30.22 8.84 30.44
CA ASN A 34 30.23 10.31 30.27
C ASN A 34 31.62 10.94 30.51
N GLY A 35 31.95 11.99 29.75
CA GLY A 35 33.16 12.79 29.97
C GLY A 35 33.32 13.97 29.01
N ASP A 36 32.82 15.13 29.43
CA ASP A 36 33.10 16.49 28.93
C ASP A 36 33.24 17.36 30.21
N PRO A 37 34.03 18.46 30.29
CA PRO A 37 34.65 19.20 29.19
C PRO A 37 36.11 19.68 29.41
N SER A 38 36.62 20.39 28.38
CA SER A 38 37.28 21.73 28.47
C SER A 38 38.69 21.88 27.88
N GLN A 39 38.92 23.09 27.33
CA GLN A 39 40.19 23.74 26.94
C GLN A 39 40.97 23.13 25.73
N SER A 40 41.71 23.91 24.92
CA SER A 40 41.64 25.32 24.53
C SER A 40 42.64 25.59 23.38
N ASN A 41 42.36 26.56 22.50
CA ASN A 41 43.31 27.38 21.73
C ASN A 41 44.50 26.71 21.00
N ASN A 42 44.52 26.74 19.66
CA ASN A 42 45.26 27.78 18.93
C ASN A 42 45.01 27.74 17.41
N ALA A 43 45.29 28.85 16.74
CA ALA A 43 45.11 29.04 15.30
C ALA A 43 46.37 28.65 14.51
N ASP A 44 46.22 28.39 13.20
CA ASP A 44 47.08 29.02 12.20
C ASP A 44 46.52 28.98 10.76
N MET A 45 47.09 29.80 9.87
CA MET A 45 46.53 30.24 8.58
C MET A 45 47.06 29.50 7.34
N ILE A 46 46.16 29.14 6.40
CA ILE A 46 46.22 29.39 4.92
C ILE A 46 47.38 28.70 4.11
N PRO A 47 47.37 28.50 2.75
CA PRO A 47 46.36 28.76 1.69
C PRO A 47 45.94 27.56 0.79
N ASN A 48 44.86 27.81 0.03
CA ASN A 48 44.60 27.38 -1.36
C ASN A 48 45.37 26.19 -2.00
N ARG A 49 44.61 25.18 -2.42
CA ARG A 49 44.59 24.76 -3.84
C ARG A 49 43.16 24.49 -4.32
N GLY A 50 42.67 25.32 -5.24
CA GLY A 50 41.38 25.10 -5.88
C GLY A 50 41.43 23.96 -6.89
N ARG A 51 40.33 23.20 -6.98
CA ARG A 51 39.97 22.42 -8.17
C ARG A 51 38.48 22.54 -8.43
N THR A 52 38.14 23.50 -9.28
CA THR A 52 36.85 23.59 -9.95
C THR A 52 36.59 22.29 -10.70
N ILE A 53 35.54 21.56 -10.33
CA ILE A 53 34.99 20.49 -11.18
C ILE A 53 33.62 20.99 -11.64
N LEU A 54 33.56 21.44 -12.91
CA LEU A 54 32.29 21.47 -13.63
C LEU A 54 31.79 20.02 -13.74
N LEU A 55 30.58 19.76 -13.28
CA LEU A 55 29.80 18.62 -13.76
C LEU A 55 28.45 19.11 -14.26
N LEU A 56 28.26 18.91 -15.56
CA LEU A 56 27.14 19.44 -16.34
C LEU A 56 25.79 18.92 -15.86
N SER A 57 24.84 19.83 -15.77
CA SER A 57 23.41 19.53 -15.69
C SER A 57 22.94 18.93 -17.02
N PHE A 58 22.41 17.70 -17.00
CA PHE A 58 21.63 17.16 -18.13
C PHE A 58 20.54 16.19 -17.64
N PHE A 59 19.47 16.06 -18.43
CA PHE A 59 18.26 15.25 -18.22
C PHE A 59 17.21 15.74 -17.21
N MET A 60 16.50 16.81 -17.60
CA MET A 60 15.04 16.85 -17.49
C MET A 60 14.43 17.06 -18.88
N LEU A 61 13.82 16.01 -19.46
CA LEU A 61 12.77 16.10 -20.48
C LEU A 61 12.14 14.72 -20.72
N PHE A 62 10.86 14.73 -21.17
CA PHE A 62 9.94 13.60 -21.42
C PHE A 62 9.05 13.12 -20.25
N HIS A 63 7.91 13.81 -20.06
CA HIS A 63 6.57 13.19 -20.07
C HIS A 63 5.43 14.23 -19.92
N VAL A 64 5.12 14.97 -21.00
CA VAL A 64 3.77 15.52 -21.24
C VAL A 64 3.53 15.55 -22.75
N GLN A 65 2.58 14.73 -23.23
CA GLN A 65 1.61 15.01 -24.30
C GLN A 65 1.05 13.69 -24.86
N PHE A 66 -0.12 13.29 -24.37
CA PHE A 66 -1.07 12.45 -25.11
C PHE A 66 -2.47 12.67 -24.52
N ASN A 67 -3.19 13.66 -25.07
CA ASN A 67 -4.66 13.68 -25.20
C ASN A 67 -5.15 15.06 -25.68
N LYS A 68 -5.49 15.16 -26.98
CA LYS A 68 -6.55 16.02 -27.53
C LYS A 68 -6.65 15.82 -29.04
N ARG A 69 -7.76 15.23 -29.51
CA ARG A 69 -8.51 15.57 -30.75
C ARG A 69 -9.57 14.49 -31.06
N ARG A 70 -10.83 14.81 -30.80
CA ARG A 70 -12.03 14.24 -31.44
C ARG A 70 -13.18 15.24 -31.28
N ALA A 71 -14.16 15.17 -32.20
CA ALA A 71 -15.16 16.20 -32.54
C ALA A 71 -14.56 17.43 -33.25
N SER A 72 -15.14 17.96 -34.34
CA SER A 72 -16.38 17.60 -35.08
C SER A 72 -16.36 18.09 -36.55
N SER A 73 -17.26 17.54 -37.40
CA SER A 73 -18.00 18.18 -38.55
C SER A 73 -17.34 19.25 -39.44
N SER A 74 -17.52 19.33 -40.77
CA SER A 74 -18.37 18.61 -41.75
C SER A 74 -18.13 19.17 -43.19
N LEU A 75 -18.78 18.57 -44.21
CA LEU A 75 -19.18 19.12 -45.53
C LEU A 75 -18.26 18.95 -46.78
N PHE A 76 -18.96 18.65 -47.90
CA PHE A 76 -18.64 18.66 -49.35
C PHE A 76 -17.64 17.65 -49.97
N ASP A 77 -18.23 16.55 -50.47
CA ASP A 77 -18.37 16.11 -51.88
C ASP A 77 -17.20 15.81 -52.86
N GLU A 78 -17.59 14.90 -53.78
CA GLU A 78 -17.04 14.51 -55.10
C GLU A 78 -15.93 13.44 -55.25
N ILE A 79 -16.07 12.70 -56.36
CA ILE A 79 -15.56 11.38 -56.75
C ILE A 79 -15.09 11.57 -58.22
N PRO A 80 -13.91 11.05 -58.70
CA PRO A 80 -13.77 9.62 -58.93
C PRO A 80 -12.38 8.93 -58.86
N ARG A 81 -12.46 7.65 -58.46
CA ARG A 81 -11.74 6.47 -58.99
C ARG A 81 -10.44 6.69 -59.79
N THR A 82 -9.34 6.14 -59.27
CA THR A 82 -8.42 5.29 -60.07
C THR A 82 -8.01 4.05 -59.27
N LYS A 83 -7.88 2.91 -59.95
CA LYS A 83 -7.13 1.73 -59.47
C LYS A 83 -5.81 1.67 -60.24
N PRO A 84 -4.74 1.15 -59.63
CA PRO A 84 -3.99 0.12 -60.33
C PRO A 84 -3.74 -1.14 -59.48
N ARG A 85 -3.42 -2.23 -60.19
CA ARG A 85 -2.99 -3.52 -59.64
C ARG A 85 -1.55 -3.47 -59.15
N MET A 86 -1.25 -4.19 -58.07
CA MET A 86 -0.11 -5.10 -57.81
C MET A 86 -0.15 -5.44 -56.29
N GLY A 87 0.34 -6.55 -55.78
CA GLY A 87 0.94 -7.76 -56.36
C GLY A 87 1.05 -8.82 -55.24
N VAL A 88 1.17 -10.10 -55.59
CA VAL A 88 1.10 -11.21 -54.61
C VAL A 88 2.41 -11.35 -53.83
N ILE A 89 2.33 -11.39 -52.49
CA ILE A 89 3.21 -12.22 -51.64
C ILE A 89 2.34 -12.90 -50.58
N GLN A 90 2.42 -14.23 -50.51
CA GLN A 90 1.77 -15.05 -49.49
C GLN A 90 2.62 -15.06 -48.21
N SER A 91 2.01 -15.04 -47.02
CA SER A 91 2.39 -15.92 -45.89
C SER A 91 1.44 -15.81 -44.69
N ALA A 92 0.94 -16.97 -44.25
CA ALA A 92 0.51 -17.31 -42.88
C ALA A 92 -0.12 -16.21 -41.98
N ALA A 93 -1.45 -16.08 -42.07
CA ALA A 93 -2.27 -15.62 -40.95
C ALA A 93 -3.36 -16.67 -40.67
N THR A 94 -3.15 -17.54 -39.68
CA THR A 94 -4.17 -18.48 -39.19
C THR A 94 -4.28 -18.42 -37.68
N ASN A 95 -5.54 -18.26 -37.24
CA ASN A 95 -6.04 -18.47 -35.88
C ASN A 95 -5.53 -17.50 -34.80
N TRP A 96 -6.45 -16.74 -34.21
CA TRP A 96 -6.77 -16.73 -32.77
C TRP A 96 -8.00 -15.84 -32.55
N LEU A 97 -9.17 -16.40 -32.88
CA LEU A 97 -10.51 -15.90 -32.52
C LEU A 97 -11.29 -17.07 -31.90
N SER A 98 -12.21 -16.75 -30.99
CA SER A 98 -13.07 -17.66 -30.21
C SER A 98 -12.48 -18.22 -28.90
N MET A 99 -12.81 -17.55 -27.79
CA MET A 99 -13.04 -18.16 -26.47
C MET A 99 -14.30 -17.57 -25.83
N ASP A 100 -15.39 -17.47 -26.60
CA ASP A 100 -16.68 -16.93 -26.15
C ASP A 100 -17.84 -17.93 -26.36
N SER A 101 -17.52 -19.22 -26.46
CA SER A 101 -18.47 -20.31 -26.70
C SER A 101 -18.18 -21.53 -25.81
N MET A 102 -18.24 -21.34 -24.48
CA MET A 102 -18.24 -22.48 -23.55
C MET A 102 -18.94 -22.16 -22.21
N MET A 103 -20.22 -21.79 -22.25
CA MET A 103 -21.14 -21.76 -21.09
C MET A 103 -22.62 -21.83 -21.53
N LYS A 104 -22.97 -22.92 -22.22
CA LYS A 104 -24.38 -23.32 -22.47
C LYS A 104 -24.54 -24.83 -22.27
N ALA A 105 -24.67 -25.24 -21.01
CA ALA A 105 -25.21 -26.56 -20.66
C ALA A 105 -26.73 -26.43 -20.47
N LYS A 106 -27.51 -27.34 -21.07
CA LYS A 106 -28.96 -27.42 -20.87
C LYS A 106 -29.27 -27.90 -19.44
N PRO A 107 -30.38 -27.47 -18.82
CA PRO A 107 -30.86 -28.09 -17.58
C PRO A 107 -31.42 -29.48 -17.88
N LEU A 108 -30.96 -30.47 -17.12
CA LEU A 108 -31.63 -31.77 -17.00
C LEU A 108 -32.60 -31.67 -15.81
N ALA A 109 -33.88 -31.96 -16.06
CA ALA A 109 -34.89 -31.96 -15.00
C ALA A 109 -34.59 -33.10 -14.01
N MET A 110 -34.42 -32.77 -12.73
CA MET A 110 -34.41 -33.75 -11.65
C MET A 110 -35.68 -33.64 -10.81
N ARG A 111 -36.23 -34.83 -10.58
CA ARG A 111 -37.51 -35.16 -9.95
C ARG A 111 -37.53 -34.66 -8.49
N GLU A 112 -38.65 -34.06 -8.09
CA GLU A 112 -38.90 -33.73 -6.69
C GLU A 112 -38.95 -35.00 -5.84
N THR A 113 -38.30 -34.97 -4.68
CA THR A 113 -38.58 -35.89 -3.57
C THR A 113 -38.69 -35.07 -2.29
N ASN A 114 -39.90 -35.02 -1.74
CA ASN A 114 -40.17 -34.34 -0.48
C ASN A 114 -39.43 -35.07 0.66
N SER A 115 -38.62 -34.33 1.41
CA SER A 115 -38.25 -34.70 2.78
C SER A 115 -38.26 -33.44 3.63
N GLY A 116 -39.08 -33.47 4.69
CA GLY A 116 -39.30 -32.30 5.54
C GLY A 116 -38.08 -32.02 6.41
N PHE A 117 -37.69 -30.75 6.50
CA PHE A 117 -36.81 -30.24 7.54
C PHE A 117 -37.49 -29.05 8.22
N SER A 118 -37.65 -29.17 9.53
CA SER A 118 -38.28 -28.16 10.38
C SER A 118 -37.40 -26.91 10.52
N GLU A 119 -38.00 -25.73 10.39
CA GLU A 119 -37.34 -24.45 10.65
C GLU A 119 -36.89 -24.33 12.11
N PRO A 120 -35.63 -23.91 12.39
CA PRO A 120 -35.24 -23.50 13.73
C PRO A 120 -35.81 -22.12 14.03
N THR A 121 -36.69 -22.05 15.03
CA THR A 121 -37.33 -20.81 15.49
C THR A 121 -36.27 -19.82 16.00
N LEU A 122 -36.25 -18.61 15.44
CA LEU A 122 -35.40 -17.52 15.94
C LEU A 122 -35.89 -17.04 17.32
N PRO A 123 -34.99 -16.75 18.28
CA PRO A 123 -35.37 -16.18 19.57
C PRO A 123 -35.92 -14.74 19.40
N PRO A 124 -36.86 -14.30 20.24
CA PRO A 124 -37.53 -13.01 20.09
C PRO A 124 -36.59 -11.82 20.34
N GLU A 125 -36.80 -10.76 19.56
CA GLU A 125 -36.03 -9.51 19.65
C GLU A 125 -36.09 -8.89 21.05
N THR A 126 -34.93 -8.75 21.69
CA THR A 126 -34.81 -8.02 22.95
C THR A 126 -34.91 -6.51 22.66
N ARG A 127 -36.11 -5.94 22.83
CA ARG A 127 -36.35 -4.50 22.64
C ARG A 127 -35.49 -3.69 23.61
N ILE A 128 -34.47 -3.02 23.07
CA ILE A 128 -33.69 -2.01 23.80
C ILE A 128 -34.60 -0.79 24.01
N PRO A 129 -34.82 -0.30 25.24
CA PRO A 129 -35.62 0.90 25.48
C PRO A 129 -34.93 2.14 24.90
N ALA A 130 -35.69 2.98 24.20
CA ALA A 130 -35.20 4.23 23.65
C ALA A 130 -34.77 5.19 24.77
N LEU A 131 -33.57 5.78 24.65
CA LEU A 131 -33.17 6.86 25.55
C LEU A 131 -34.08 8.08 25.32
N VAL A 132 -34.81 8.46 26.37
CA VAL A 132 -35.59 9.69 26.43
C VAL A 132 -34.63 10.88 26.43
N ALA A 133 -34.79 11.78 25.45
CA ALA A 133 -34.05 13.04 25.44
C ALA A 133 -34.61 14.01 26.51
N PRO A 134 -33.76 14.73 27.26
CA PRO A 134 -34.23 15.63 28.30
C PRO A 134 -34.93 16.86 27.71
N THR A 135 -36.15 17.12 28.17
CA THR A 135 -36.94 18.31 27.84
C THR A 135 -36.30 19.55 28.44
N ILE A 136 -35.93 20.53 27.60
CA ILE A 136 -35.44 21.84 28.05
C ILE A 136 -36.66 22.74 28.34
N PRO A 137 -36.77 23.39 29.51
CA PRO A 137 -37.87 24.29 29.80
C PRO A 137 -37.78 25.58 28.96
N SER A 138 -38.90 25.95 28.33
CA SER A 138 -39.05 27.22 27.63
C SER A 138 -39.24 28.36 28.63
N THR A 139 -38.36 29.37 28.59
CA THR A 139 -38.55 30.64 29.31
C THR A 139 -38.80 31.75 28.30
N ASP A 140 -40.07 32.12 28.13
CA ASP A 140 -40.48 33.26 27.33
C ASP A 140 -40.09 34.59 28.00
N ALA A 141 -39.20 35.35 27.36
CA ALA A 141 -38.95 36.75 27.67
C ALA A 141 -38.52 37.49 26.39
N GLN A 142 -39.45 38.18 25.72
CA GLN A 142 -39.13 39.03 24.56
C GLN A 142 -38.53 40.37 25.00
N PRO A 143 -37.32 40.74 24.54
CA PRO A 143 -36.82 42.10 24.64
C PRO A 143 -37.26 42.96 23.44
N LYS A 144 -37.58 44.22 23.70
CA LYS A 144 -38.11 45.18 22.72
C LYS A 144 -37.12 45.43 21.56
N ARG A 145 -37.64 45.40 20.32
CA ARG A 145 -36.90 45.74 19.09
C ARG A 145 -36.44 47.22 19.08
N THR A 146 -35.16 47.47 19.36
CA THR A 146 -34.49 48.69 18.89
C THR A 146 -33.96 48.48 17.46
N LYS A 147 -34.28 49.40 16.54
CA LYS A 147 -33.79 49.39 15.15
C LYS A 147 -32.28 49.69 15.10
N LYS A 148 -31.45 48.67 15.33
CA LYS A 148 -29.99 48.76 15.15
C LYS A 148 -29.69 48.86 13.64
N GLN A 149 -28.90 49.85 13.24
CA GLN A 149 -28.50 50.03 11.84
C GLN A 149 -27.86 48.73 11.31
N ARG A 150 -28.24 48.33 10.08
CA ARG A 150 -27.55 47.27 9.34
C ARG A 150 -26.15 47.77 8.98
N SER A 151 -25.21 47.60 9.91
CA SER A 151 -23.80 47.47 9.54
C SER A 151 -23.71 46.30 8.56
N THR A 152 -23.34 46.60 7.32
CA THR A 152 -22.92 45.61 6.35
C THR A 152 -21.60 45.03 6.81
N SER A 153 -21.66 44.08 7.75
CA SER A 153 -20.49 43.30 8.17
C SER A 153 -19.80 42.78 6.91
N PRO A 154 -18.49 43.03 6.72
CA PRO A 154 -17.78 42.47 5.58
C PRO A 154 -17.92 40.95 5.66
N TYR A 155 -18.24 40.35 4.51
CA TYR A 155 -18.47 38.92 4.27
C TYR A 155 -17.77 38.02 5.31
N GLN A 156 -18.51 37.64 6.37
CA GLN A 156 -18.05 36.54 7.22
C GLN A 156 -18.20 35.26 6.40
N ASN A 157 -17.11 34.87 5.75
CA ASN A 157 -17.03 33.67 4.95
C ASN A 157 -17.24 32.43 5.84
N GLU A 158 -18.51 32.04 6.02
CA GLU A 158 -18.98 30.76 6.58
C GLU A 158 -18.57 29.54 5.73
N HIS A 159 -17.60 29.69 4.81
CA HIS A 159 -16.91 28.59 4.16
C HIS A 159 -16.47 27.58 5.21
N LYS A 160 -17.10 26.38 5.15
CA LYS A 160 -16.96 25.26 6.08
C LYS A 160 -15.55 25.22 6.65
N LYS A 161 -15.44 25.32 7.97
CA LYS A 161 -14.17 25.30 8.72
C LYS A 161 -13.55 23.89 8.77
N VAL A 162 -13.72 23.08 7.73
CA VAL A 162 -13.32 21.67 7.65
C VAL A 162 -12.17 21.54 6.65
N VAL A 163 -11.05 20.95 7.07
CA VAL A 163 -9.91 20.67 6.19
C VAL A 163 -10.20 19.43 5.36
N THR A 164 -10.30 19.57 4.05
CA THR A 164 -10.45 18.42 3.15
C THR A 164 -9.11 17.69 2.98
N VAL A 165 -9.08 16.39 3.25
CA VAL A 165 -7.94 15.50 2.98
C VAL A 165 -8.31 14.57 1.82
N VAL A 166 -7.56 14.62 0.73
CA VAL A 166 -7.82 13.89 -0.52
C VAL A 166 -6.80 12.78 -0.72
N ALA A 167 -7.26 11.53 -0.75
CA ALA A 167 -6.42 10.36 -1.05
C ALA A 167 -6.50 9.98 -2.54
N GLN A 168 -5.36 9.95 -3.24
CA GLN A 168 -5.25 9.51 -4.64
C GLN A 168 -5.11 7.99 -4.74
N LEU A 169 -6.21 7.26 -4.85
CA LEU A 169 -6.24 5.81 -4.96
C LEU A 169 -5.66 5.31 -6.31
N ASN A 170 -4.93 4.21 -6.25
CA ASN A 170 -4.52 3.40 -7.40
C ASN A 170 -4.26 1.94 -6.98
N GLY A 171 -4.08 1.06 -7.97
CA GLY A 171 -3.71 -0.35 -7.73
C GLY A 171 -4.82 -1.20 -7.11
N GLU A 172 -4.40 -2.21 -6.35
CA GLU A 172 -5.27 -3.22 -5.73
C GLU A 172 -5.62 -2.92 -4.26
N LEU A 173 -6.43 -3.79 -3.65
CA LEU A 173 -6.88 -3.72 -2.25
C LEU A 173 -5.80 -3.18 -1.28
N GLY A 174 -4.66 -3.87 -1.15
CA GLY A 174 -3.58 -3.46 -0.24
C GLY A 174 -2.93 -2.11 -0.57
N ASN A 175 -2.97 -1.67 -1.83
CA ASN A 175 -2.50 -0.33 -2.21
C ASN A 175 -3.54 0.73 -1.84
N GLN A 176 -4.84 0.45 -2.04
CA GLN A 176 -5.91 1.36 -1.61
C GLN A 176 -5.93 1.51 -0.09
N MET A 177 -5.77 0.41 0.67
CA MET A 177 -5.62 0.43 2.13
C MET A 177 -4.44 1.31 2.55
N HIS A 178 -3.27 1.16 1.91
CA HIS A 178 -2.10 2.03 2.15
C HIS A 178 -2.38 3.52 1.94
N LYS A 179 -3.17 3.90 0.92
CA LYS A 179 -3.40 5.33 0.67
C LYS A 179 -4.50 5.91 1.55
N ILE A 180 -5.52 5.12 1.84
CA ILE A 180 -6.59 5.50 2.77
C ILE A 180 -6.04 5.62 4.19
N ALA A 181 -5.23 4.66 4.69
CA ALA A 181 -4.59 4.81 5.99
C ALA A 181 -3.65 6.01 6.06
N ASN A 182 -2.86 6.31 5.01
CA ASN A 182 -2.03 7.53 5.03
C ASN A 182 -2.88 8.80 5.18
N ALA A 183 -3.99 8.88 4.45
CA ALA A 183 -4.91 10.01 4.53
C ALA A 183 -5.60 10.10 5.91
N VAL A 184 -6.09 8.97 6.47
CA VAL A 184 -6.63 8.91 7.84
C VAL A 184 -5.58 9.30 8.89
N CYS A 185 -4.31 8.95 8.67
CA CYS A 185 -3.20 9.35 9.55
C CYS A 185 -2.99 10.86 9.57
N VAL A 186 -2.89 11.46 8.39
CA VAL A 186 -2.77 12.91 8.21
C VAL A 186 -4.00 13.60 8.81
N GLN A 187 -5.19 13.06 8.57
CA GLN A 187 -6.46 13.52 9.13
C GLN A 187 -6.41 13.59 10.67
N ARG A 188 -6.11 12.48 11.36
CA ARG A 188 -6.02 12.47 12.83
C ARG A 188 -4.90 13.36 13.36
N HIS A 189 -3.81 13.52 12.62
CA HIS A 189 -2.74 14.44 13.02
C HIS A 189 -3.17 15.90 12.98
N ILE A 190 -3.96 16.32 11.98
CA ILE A 190 -4.55 17.66 11.90
C ILE A 190 -5.50 17.88 13.07
N GLU A 191 -6.43 16.95 13.29
CA GLU A 191 -7.40 17.02 14.40
C GLU A 191 -6.68 17.12 15.75
N ARG A 192 -5.69 16.26 16.01
CA ARG A 192 -4.99 16.19 17.31
C ARG A 192 -3.99 17.33 17.56
N LYS A 193 -3.38 17.90 16.50
CA LYS A 193 -2.31 18.92 16.65
C LYS A 193 -2.75 20.34 16.36
N LEU A 194 -3.73 20.52 15.47
CA LEU A 194 -4.22 21.83 15.05
C LEU A 194 -5.68 22.09 15.51
N GLN A 195 -6.36 21.08 16.07
CA GLN A 195 -7.76 21.17 16.52
C GLN A 195 -8.74 21.59 15.40
N LEU A 196 -8.36 21.37 14.13
CA LEU A 196 -9.19 21.64 12.97
C LEU A 196 -10.02 20.40 12.65
N PRO A 197 -11.35 20.53 12.44
CA PRO A 197 -12.16 19.42 11.97
C PRO A 197 -11.80 19.12 10.50
N THR A 198 -12.01 17.87 10.09
CA THR A 198 -11.51 17.38 8.81
C THR A 198 -12.54 16.50 8.11
N GLU A 199 -12.37 16.30 6.79
CA GLU A 199 -13.12 15.31 6.03
C GLU A 199 -12.20 14.55 5.08
N LEU A 200 -12.51 13.27 4.84
CA LEU A 200 -11.79 12.42 3.90
C LEU A 200 -12.55 12.37 2.56
N LYS A 201 -11.89 12.81 1.48
CA LYS A 201 -12.34 12.58 0.10
C LYS A 201 -11.38 11.61 -0.59
N LEU A 202 -11.92 10.87 -1.55
CA LEU A 202 -11.15 9.90 -2.33
C LEU A 202 -11.18 10.30 -3.81
N ARG A 203 -10.04 10.14 -4.48
CA ARG A 203 -9.89 10.30 -5.93
C ARG A 203 -9.27 9.03 -6.50
N ALA A 204 -9.91 8.43 -7.48
CA ALA A 204 -9.38 7.26 -8.18
C ALA A 204 -8.62 7.63 -9.47
N GLN A 205 -7.85 6.68 -10.00
CA GLN A 205 -7.54 6.66 -11.44
C GLN A 205 -8.78 6.21 -12.23
N ASP A 206 -8.73 6.16 -13.56
CA ASP A 206 -9.83 5.62 -14.38
C ASP A 206 -9.36 4.35 -15.11
N ASN A 207 -9.51 3.20 -14.45
CA ASN A 207 -9.17 1.87 -14.98
C ASN A 207 -9.94 0.76 -14.26
N ALA A 208 -10.22 -0.37 -14.92
CA ALA A 208 -11.01 -1.46 -14.32
C ALA A 208 -10.38 -2.10 -13.06
N LYS A 209 -9.06 -1.94 -12.85
CA LYS A 209 -8.31 -2.54 -11.73
C LYS A 209 -8.63 -1.85 -10.39
N TRP A 210 -8.79 -0.53 -10.39
CA TRP A 210 -9.18 0.18 -9.16
C TRP A 210 -10.67 -0.05 -8.83
N GLU A 211 -11.56 -0.19 -9.82
CA GLU A 211 -13.01 -0.35 -9.59
C GLU A 211 -13.34 -1.63 -8.84
N ARG A 212 -12.74 -2.75 -9.26
CA ARG A 212 -12.82 -4.02 -8.53
C ARG A 212 -12.35 -3.85 -7.09
N SER A 213 -11.25 -3.13 -6.91
CA SER A 213 -10.63 -2.92 -5.60
C SER A 213 -11.49 -2.01 -4.70
N MET A 214 -12.16 -0.99 -5.25
CA MET A 214 -13.20 -0.21 -4.54
C MET A 214 -14.36 -1.10 -4.08
N LYS A 215 -14.89 -1.94 -4.97
CA LYS A 215 -15.98 -2.87 -4.62
C LYS A 215 -15.54 -3.78 -3.47
N ASN A 216 -14.35 -4.34 -3.57
CA ASN A 216 -13.75 -5.15 -2.53
C ASN A 216 -13.59 -4.40 -1.20
N MET A 217 -13.11 -3.14 -1.20
CA MET A 217 -12.99 -2.31 0.01
C MET A 217 -14.35 -2.13 0.70
N LYS A 218 -15.39 -1.70 -0.05
CA LYS A 218 -16.74 -1.45 0.50
C LYS A 218 -17.42 -2.72 1.00
N GLU A 219 -17.18 -3.83 0.33
CA GLU A 219 -17.67 -5.13 0.76
C GLU A 219 -17.05 -5.52 2.10
N ALA A 220 -15.71 -5.44 2.21
CA ALA A 220 -14.95 -5.99 3.32
C ALA A 220 -14.87 -5.10 4.57
N PHE A 221 -14.83 -3.77 4.41
CA PHE A 221 -14.59 -2.83 5.50
C PHE A 221 -15.79 -1.88 5.66
N PRO A 222 -16.65 -2.07 6.68
CA PRO A 222 -17.86 -1.27 6.88
C PRO A 222 -17.61 0.24 6.88
N SER A 223 -16.53 0.70 7.53
CA SER A 223 -16.10 2.10 7.59
C SER A 223 -15.87 2.76 6.23
N THR A 224 -15.63 1.97 5.17
CA THR A 224 -15.40 2.48 3.80
C THR A 224 -16.66 2.55 2.94
N ARG A 225 -17.77 1.92 3.37
CA ARG A 225 -19.07 1.94 2.67
C ARG A 225 -19.60 3.35 2.40
N PRO A 226 -19.63 4.30 3.37
CA PRO A 226 -20.14 5.65 3.13
C PRO A 226 -19.20 6.52 2.28
N LEU A 227 -17.94 6.13 2.07
CA LEU A 227 -16.97 6.96 1.34
C LEU A 227 -17.31 7.00 -0.16
N ASN A 228 -17.28 8.20 -0.75
CA ASN A 228 -17.36 8.37 -2.20
C ASN A 228 -15.95 8.24 -2.81
N PHE A 229 -15.67 7.10 -3.44
CA PHE A 229 -14.38 6.76 -4.06
C PHE A 229 -14.02 7.61 -5.29
N ARG A 230 -15.00 8.33 -5.86
CA ARG A 230 -14.83 9.26 -6.99
C ARG A 230 -15.07 10.73 -6.61
N ALA A 231 -15.14 11.09 -5.32
CA ALA A 231 -15.43 12.48 -4.90
C ALA A 231 -14.45 13.50 -5.52
N GLY A 232 -13.15 13.21 -5.48
CA GLY A 232 -12.11 14.04 -6.08
C GLY A 232 -11.91 13.84 -7.59
N ASN A 233 -12.77 13.08 -8.28
CA ASN A 233 -12.72 12.90 -9.74
C ASN A 233 -13.55 13.95 -10.49
N THR A 234 -13.44 15.22 -10.09
CA THR A 234 -14.19 16.33 -10.66
C THR A 234 -13.24 17.38 -11.27
N PRO A 235 -13.61 18.04 -12.39
CA PRO A 235 -12.85 19.18 -12.91
C PRO A 235 -12.71 20.32 -11.88
N LEU A 236 -13.71 20.47 -11.00
CA LEU A 236 -13.69 21.41 -9.90
C LEU A 236 -12.53 21.14 -8.93
N PHE A 237 -12.28 19.88 -8.56
CA PHE A 237 -11.14 19.55 -7.70
C PHE A 237 -9.80 19.87 -8.36
N ASP A 238 -9.66 19.61 -9.67
CA ASP A 238 -8.45 19.97 -10.41
C ASP A 238 -8.22 21.49 -10.47
N GLN A 239 -9.28 22.30 -10.62
CA GLN A 239 -9.21 23.75 -10.51
C GLN A 239 -8.84 24.22 -9.10
N VAL A 240 -9.50 23.72 -8.06
CA VAL A 240 -9.23 24.04 -6.65
C VAL A 240 -7.77 23.72 -6.28
N ARG A 241 -7.25 22.58 -6.76
CA ARG A 241 -5.84 22.19 -6.58
C ARG A 241 -4.86 23.12 -7.26
N GLN A 242 -5.16 23.57 -8.48
CA GLN A 242 -4.32 24.53 -9.19
C GLN A 242 -4.31 25.89 -8.48
N ILE A 243 -5.49 26.42 -8.12
CA ILE A 243 -5.64 27.68 -7.35
C ILE A 243 -4.86 27.62 -6.05
N GLN A 244 -4.90 26.49 -5.33
CA GLN A 244 -4.09 26.29 -4.14
C GLN A 244 -2.57 26.29 -4.44
N GLU A 245 -2.13 25.66 -5.54
CA GLU A 245 -0.70 25.66 -5.90
C GLU A 245 -0.20 27.08 -6.22
N ASP A 246 -1.00 27.87 -6.91
CA ASP A 246 -0.65 29.25 -7.29
C ASP A 246 -0.72 30.21 -6.09
N TRP A 247 -1.72 30.04 -5.21
CA TRP A 247 -1.84 30.81 -3.97
C TRP A 247 -0.66 30.54 -3.03
N ILE A 248 -0.29 29.27 -2.78
CA ILE A 248 0.87 28.93 -1.93
C ILE A 248 2.17 29.49 -2.55
N GLN A 249 2.35 29.38 -3.87
CA GLN A 249 3.50 29.98 -4.55
C GLN A 249 3.55 31.50 -4.38
N SER A 250 2.41 32.19 -4.48
CA SER A 250 2.30 33.63 -4.21
C SER A 250 2.64 33.97 -2.75
N LEU A 251 2.16 33.20 -1.78
CA LEU A 251 2.52 33.40 -0.37
C LEU A 251 4.03 33.23 -0.13
N VAL A 252 4.66 32.25 -0.77
CA VAL A 252 6.12 32.04 -0.71
C VAL A 252 6.89 33.19 -1.35
N ALA A 253 6.53 33.58 -2.58
CA ALA A 253 7.18 34.68 -3.29
C ALA A 253 7.11 36.01 -2.53
N ASN A 254 5.97 36.29 -1.88
CA ASN A 254 5.74 37.47 -1.06
C ASN A 254 6.22 37.31 0.41
N LYS A 255 6.96 36.24 0.75
CA LYS A 255 7.47 35.93 2.10
C LYS A 255 6.39 35.93 3.21
N LYS A 256 5.14 35.63 2.86
CA LYS A 256 4.00 35.56 3.79
C LYS A 256 3.92 34.25 4.58
N VAL A 257 4.69 33.22 4.19
CA VAL A 257 4.84 31.97 4.93
C VAL A 257 6.30 31.72 5.29
N ASN A 258 6.54 31.24 6.51
CA ASN A 258 7.85 30.81 6.97
C ASN A 258 8.10 29.35 6.54
N LEU A 259 9.09 29.14 5.68
CA LEU A 259 9.51 27.82 5.19
C LEU A 259 10.55 27.12 6.07
N THR A 260 10.84 27.64 7.27
CA THR A 260 11.78 26.99 8.21
C THR A 260 11.28 25.58 8.56
N GLY A 261 12.03 24.57 8.10
CA GLY A 261 11.62 23.17 8.25
C GLY A 261 10.41 22.78 7.40
N ILE A 262 10.25 23.36 6.22
CA ILE A 262 9.41 22.91 5.10
C ILE A 262 10.32 22.76 3.89
N GLY A 263 10.60 21.53 3.46
CA GLY A 263 11.52 21.23 2.36
C GLY A 263 10.88 21.37 0.98
N ASP A 264 9.56 21.21 0.86
CA ASP A 264 8.80 21.45 -0.37
C ASP A 264 7.53 22.26 -0.06
N PRO A 265 7.39 23.53 -0.53
CA PRO A 265 6.15 24.28 -0.36
C PRO A 265 4.95 23.63 -1.08
N LYS A 266 5.18 22.71 -2.03
CA LYS A 266 4.14 21.95 -2.72
C LYS A 266 3.69 20.70 -1.94
N VAL A 267 4.20 20.46 -0.73
CA VAL A 267 3.90 19.24 0.06
C VAL A 267 2.40 19.00 0.28
N MET A 268 1.59 20.06 0.49
CA MET A 268 0.13 19.92 0.63
C MET A 268 -0.56 19.50 -0.68
N ASN A 269 0.03 19.78 -1.85
CA ASN A 269 -0.52 19.41 -3.16
C ASN A 269 0.05 18.11 -3.73
N ARG A 270 1.19 17.63 -3.20
CA ARG A 270 2.02 16.59 -3.82
C ARG A 270 2.75 15.72 -2.77
N MET A 271 2.08 15.29 -1.70
CA MET A 271 2.65 14.37 -0.71
C MET A 271 2.95 13.00 -1.35
N LYS A 272 4.21 12.78 -1.74
CA LYS A 272 4.73 11.55 -2.38
C LYS A 272 5.41 10.59 -1.41
N SER A 273 5.93 11.09 -0.29
CA SER A 273 6.54 10.30 0.78
C SER A 273 5.71 10.43 2.05
N SER A 274 5.70 9.38 2.88
CA SER A 274 4.82 9.24 4.04
C SER A 274 5.52 9.34 5.39
N GLY A 275 6.83 9.59 5.41
CA GLY A 275 7.59 9.73 6.65
C GLY A 275 7.07 10.86 7.54
N TRP A 276 7.49 10.85 8.80
CA TRP A 276 7.06 11.86 9.78
C TRP A 276 7.35 13.30 9.34
N GLN A 277 8.50 13.53 8.68
CA GLN A 277 8.90 14.84 8.17
C GLN A 277 7.84 15.43 7.20
N PRO A 278 7.47 14.79 6.07
CA PRO A 278 6.35 15.24 5.22
C PRO A 278 5.07 15.59 5.99
N THR A 279 4.68 14.79 6.98
CA THR A 279 3.50 15.10 7.83
C THR A 279 3.72 16.36 8.67
N GLN A 280 4.91 16.56 9.25
CA GLN A 280 5.26 17.79 9.97
C GLN A 280 5.27 19.03 9.06
N GLU A 281 5.81 18.91 7.85
CA GLU A 281 5.82 20.00 6.87
C GLU A 281 4.40 20.42 6.48
N ILE A 282 3.51 19.44 6.25
CA ILE A 282 2.08 19.66 6.01
C ILE A 282 1.42 20.38 7.20
N LEU A 283 1.62 19.91 8.43
CA LEU A 283 1.01 20.53 9.62
C LEU A 283 1.49 21.97 9.82
N ARG A 284 2.79 22.25 9.60
CA ARG A 284 3.35 23.61 9.69
C ARG A 284 2.79 24.54 8.63
N LEU A 285 2.70 24.09 7.38
CA LEU A 285 2.19 24.91 6.29
C LEU A 285 0.68 25.13 6.43
N LEU A 286 -0.07 24.10 6.82
CA LEU A 286 -1.51 24.19 7.08
C LEU A 286 -1.79 25.16 8.23
N ASN A 287 -1.08 25.05 9.36
CA ASN A 287 -1.30 25.94 10.51
C ASN A 287 -1.06 27.42 10.18
N GLN A 288 -0.05 27.71 9.34
CA GLN A 288 0.19 29.08 8.87
C GLN A 288 -0.90 29.56 7.89
N THR A 289 -1.32 28.72 6.95
CA THR A 289 -2.20 29.12 5.84
C THR A 289 -3.70 29.07 6.16
N TRP A 290 -4.12 28.29 7.16
CA TRP A 290 -5.54 28.07 7.48
C TRP A 290 -6.30 29.33 7.90
N TYR A 291 -5.62 30.27 8.57
CA TYR A 291 -6.20 31.51 9.08
C TYR A 291 -5.93 32.73 8.18
N MET A 292 -5.31 32.54 7.01
CA MET A 292 -5.08 33.62 6.03
C MET A 292 -6.30 33.86 5.15
N ASP A 293 -6.31 34.99 4.43
CA ASP A 293 -7.28 35.21 3.35
C ASP A 293 -7.11 34.16 2.25
N ARG A 294 -8.19 33.41 2.02
CA ARG A 294 -8.25 32.26 1.10
C ARG A 294 -8.76 32.71 -0.27
N PRO A 295 -8.19 32.20 -1.38
CA PRO A 295 -8.77 32.43 -2.70
C PRO A 295 -10.13 31.76 -2.78
N MET A 296 -11.12 32.43 -3.36
CA MET A 296 -12.39 31.82 -3.70
C MET A 296 -12.22 30.94 -4.93
N ALA A 297 -12.76 29.72 -4.87
CA ALA A 297 -12.83 28.85 -6.03
C ALA A 297 -13.99 29.27 -6.98
N PRO A 298 -13.92 28.93 -8.28
CA PRO A 298 -14.94 29.31 -9.25
C PRO A 298 -16.33 28.81 -8.83
N GLY A 299 -17.33 29.71 -8.83
CA GLY A 299 -18.68 29.41 -8.35
C GLY A 299 -18.91 29.59 -6.84
N GLY A 300 -17.87 29.95 -6.06
CA GLY A 300 -17.99 30.45 -4.68
C GLY A 300 -18.34 29.44 -3.59
N ASN A 301 -18.94 28.29 -3.93
CA ASN A 301 -19.23 27.22 -2.98
C ASN A 301 -18.64 25.89 -3.48
N THR A 302 -17.62 25.37 -2.79
CA THR A 302 -16.92 24.15 -3.18
C THR A 302 -16.98 23.06 -2.11
N GLU A 303 -17.06 21.82 -2.56
CA GLU A 303 -16.97 20.62 -1.70
C GLU A 303 -15.54 20.37 -1.16
N PHE A 304 -14.57 21.21 -1.55
CA PHE A 304 -13.17 21.12 -1.19
C PHE A 304 -12.72 22.43 -0.54
N SER A 305 -11.99 22.32 0.56
CA SER A 305 -11.37 23.47 1.21
C SER A 305 -10.15 24.00 0.44
N ILE A 306 -9.82 25.27 0.68
CA ILE A 306 -8.49 25.81 0.47
C ILE A 306 -8.05 26.38 1.84
N PRO A 307 -6.90 25.98 2.41
CA PRO A 307 -6.09 24.86 1.98
C PRO A 307 -6.79 23.50 2.17
N HIS A 308 -6.47 22.53 1.31
CA HIS A 308 -6.72 21.09 1.45
C HIS A 308 -5.39 20.33 1.37
N ILE A 309 -5.39 19.02 1.64
CA ILE A 309 -4.20 18.18 1.49
C ILE A 309 -4.47 17.08 0.46
N TYR A 310 -3.54 16.90 -0.48
CA TYR A 310 -3.56 15.84 -1.48
C TYR A 310 -2.41 14.85 -1.24
N SER A 311 -2.77 13.59 -0.97
CA SER A 311 -1.85 12.49 -0.67
C SER A 311 -1.91 11.40 -1.73
N ASP A 312 -0.77 11.14 -2.38
CA ASP A 312 -0.55 9.97 -3.25
C ASP A 312 0.31 8.88 -2.56
N ALA A 313 0.87 9.19 -1.40
CA ALA A 313 1.74 8.32 -0.62
C ALA A 313 1.02 7.12 0.04
N PHE A 314 1.74 6.01 0.19
CA PHE A 314 1.34 4.84 1.00
C PHE A 314 1.66 5.08 2.48
N THR A 315 0.87 4.53 3.42
CA THR A 315 1.12 4.62 4.88
C THR A 315 2.58 4.33 5.25
N SER A 316 3.17 5.18 6.08
CA SER A 316 4.53 4.94 6.61
C SER A 316 4.54 4.07 7.86
N ARG A 317 5.76 3.58 8.15
CA ARG A 317 6.13 3.00 9.45
C ARG A 317 5.69 3.87 10.63
N TYR A 318 6.02 5.17 10.60
CA TYR A 318 5.66 6.13 11.65
C TYR A 318 4.16 6.16 11.93
N CYS A 319 3.34 6.13 10.88
CA CYS A 319 1.89 6.12 11.04
C CYS A 319 1.39 4.87 11.77
N PHE A 320 1.85 3.68 11.36
CA PHE A 320 1.54 2.44 12.08
C PHE A 320 2.08 2.47 13.51
N GLU A 321 3.25 3.05 13.77
CA GLU A 321 3.83 3.15 15.11
C GLU A 321 3.06 4.06 16.08
N LYS A 322 2.22 4.97 15.55
CA LYS A 322 1.43 5.93 16.36
C LYS A 322 -0.07 5.70 16.31
N MET A 323 -0.57 4.92 15.36
CA MET A 323 -2.01 4.78 15.09
C MET A 323 -2.44 3.36 14.68
N LEU A 324 -1.71 2.31 15.09
CA LEU A 324 -2.04 0.93 14.72
C LEU A 324 -3.48 0.55 15.10
N THR A 325 -3.93 0.95 16.29
CA THR A 325 -5.28 0.66 16.80
C THR A 325 -6.34 1.36 15.95
N GLU A 326 -6.22 2.66 15.72
CA GLU A 326 -7.21 3.42 14.94
C GLU A 326 -7.26 2.98 13.46
N ILE A 327 -6.13 2.51 12.91
CA ILE A 327 -6.06 1.90 11.57
C ILE A 327 -6.76 0.53 11.57
N ARG A 328 -6.60 -0.27 12.62
CA ARG A 328 -7.30 -1.56 12.78
C ARG A 328 -8.80 -1.39 12.94
N ASP A 329 -9.24 -0.41 13.73
CA ASP A 329 -10.66 -0.10 13.92
C ASP A 329 -11.27 0.41 12.61
N PHE A 330 -10.55 1.28 11.89
CA PHE A 330 -11.00 1.77 10.58
C PHE A 330 -11.13 0.65 9.54
N PHE A 331 -10.19 -0.30 9.52
CA PHE A 331 -10.25 -1.49 8.65
C PHE A 331 -10.73 -2.75 9.38
N ALA A 332 -11.63 -2.61 10.35
CA ALA A 332 -12.35 -3.74 10.92
C ALA A 332 -13.08 -4.47 9.79
N ILE A 333 -12.84 -5.79 9.67
CA ILE A 333 -13.38 -6.59 8.57
C ILE A 333 -14.77 -7.12 8.93
N ASP A 334 -15.69 -7.10 7.96
CA ASP A 334 -17.00 -7.74 8.07
C ASP A 334 -16.84 -9.27 7.96
N GLU A 335 -16.53 -9.91 9.10
CA GLU A 335 -16.17 -11.33 9.11
C GLU A 335 -17.29 -12.23 8.60
N TYR A 336 -18.54 -11.92 8.98
CA TYR A 336 -19.70 -12.70 8.60
C TYR A 336 -19.91 -12.70 7.08
N ARG A 337 -19.74 -11.54 6.44
CA ARG A 337 -19.90 -11.40 4.98
C ARG A 337 -18.72 -11.97 4.18
N ILE A 338 -17.49 -11.87 4.71
CA ILE A 338 -16.28 -12.10 3.92
C ILE A 338 -15.63 -13.46 4.18
N CYS A 339 -15.67 -14.00 5.40
CA CYS A 339 -14.79 -15.09 5.80
C CYS A 339 -15.39 -16.47 5.49
N LYS A 340 -15.13 -16.99 4.28
CA LYS A 340 -15.61 -18.30 3.83
C LYS A 340 -14.86 -19.48 4.47
N GLN A 341 -13.53 -19.45 4.45
CA GLN A 341 -12.68 -20.44 5.12
C GLN A 341 -11.78 -19.75 6.15
N LYS A 342 -11.25 -20.51 7.11
CA LYS A 342 -10.28 -20.05 8.11
C LYS A 342 -9.09 -21.04 8.16
N PRO A 343 -7.87 -20.59 8.50
CA PRO A 343 -6.76 -21.48 8.81
C PRO A 343 -7.06 -22.32 10.04
N GLN A 344 -6.43 -23.49 10.16
CA GLN A 344 -6.38 -24.21 11.44
C GLN A 344 -5.54 -23.41 12.46
N PRO A 345 -5.76 -23.56 13.78
CA PRO A 345 -5.04 -22.77 14.79
C PRO A 345 -3.51 -22.94 14.76
N ASP A 346 -3.03 -24.11 14.32
CA ASP A 346 -1.63 -24.53 14.22
C ASP A 346 -1.07 -24.47 12.79
N GLU A 347 -1.86 -23.96 11.83
CA GLU A 347 -1.52 -23.88 10.42
C GLU A 347 -0.95 -22.50 10.05
N SER A 348 0.23 -22.51 9.44
CA SER A 348 0.84 -21.31 8.87
C SER A 348 0.30 -21.04 7.47
N VAL A 349 0.24 -19.77 7.06
CA VAL A 349 -0.31 -19.39 5.76
C VAL A 349 0.74 -18.76 4.86
N LEU A 350 1.04 -19.42 3.74
CA LEU A 350 1.93 -18.92 2.69
C LEU A 350 1.12 -18.19 1.61
N HIS A 351 1.29 -16.88 1.50
CA HIS A 351 0.75 -16.08 0.40
C HIS A 351 1.72 -16.04 -0.79
N LEU A 352 1.46 -16.89 -1.80
CA LEU A 352 2.13 -16.84 -3.09
C LEU A 352 1.41 -15.84 -4.00
N ARG A 353 2.15 -14.89 -4.59
CA ARG A 353 1.55 -13.91 -5.49
C ARG A 353 1.62 -14.35 -6.96
N ASN A 354 2.59 -15.21 -7.31
CA ASN A 354 2.93 -15.56 -8.68
C ASN A 354 3.20 -14.30 -9.53
N PHE A 355 3.99 -13.35 -9.03
CA PHE A 355 4.26 -12.07 -9.71
C PHE A 355 4.79 -12.24 -11.14
N LEU A 356 5.61 -13.26 -11.41
CA LEU A 356 6.12 -13.54 -12.76
C LEU A 356 5.03 -14.06 -13.71
N VAL A 357 3.95 -14.65 -13.21
CA VAL A 357 2.75 -14.99 -14.00
C VAL A 357 1.89 -13.74 -14.24
N GLU A 358 1.74 -12.87 -13.23
CA GLU A 358 0.95 -11.63 -13.37
C GLU A 358 1.61 -10.57 -14.28
N MET A 359 2.94 -10.47 -14.24
CA MET A 359 3.68 -9.32 -14.80
C MET A 359 4.84 -9.71 -15.74
N GLY A 360 5.12 -11.00 -15.94
CA GLY A 360 6.18 -11.48 -16.83
C GLY A 360 7.53 -10.81 -16.59
N LYS A 361 8.16 -10.37 -17.69
CA LYS A 361 9.45 -9.65 -17.67
C LYS A 361 9.40 -8.37 -16.82
N ALA A 362 8.30 -7.60 -16.88
CA ALA A 362 8.17 -6.35 -16.14
C ALA A 362 8.17 -6.57 -14.61
N GLY A 363 7.60 -7.68 -14.14
CA GLY A 363 7.69 -8.08 -12.72
C GLY A 363 9.13 -8.36 -12.31
N ARG A 364 9.87 -9.11 -13.13
CA ARG A 364 11.30 -9.40 -12.90
C ARG A 364 12.15 -8.14 -12.90
N ASP A 365 11.97 -7.25 -13.86
CA ASP A 365 12.72 -5.99 -13.97
C ASP A 365 12.42 -5.02 -12.80
N LEU A 366 11.30 -5.21 -12.08
CA LEU A 366 10.96 -4.53 -10.81
C LEU A 366 11.50 -5.27 -9.56
N GLY A 367 12.08 -6.46 -9.71
CA GLY A 367 12.52 -7.30 -8.59
C GLY A 367 11.37 -7.94 -7.81
N PHE A 368 10.28 -8.30 -8.49
CA PHE A 368 9.18 -9.09 -7.94
C PHE A 368 9.40 -10.58 -8.23
N GLU A 369 10.52 -11.10 -7.75
CA GLU A 369 10.90 -12.51 -7.87
C GLU A 369 10.46 -13.28 -6.63
N GLU A 370 9.98 -14.51 -6.85
CA GLU A 370 9.59 -15.45 -5.80
C GLU A 370 10.67 -16.54 -5.69
N LEU A 371 10.82 -17.17 -4.52
CA LEU A 371 11.69 -18.34 -4.40
C LEU A 371 11.13 -19.52 -5.19
N SER A 372 12.00 -20.45 -5.58
CA SER A 372 11.54 -21.73 -6.15
C SER A 372 10.76 -22.56 -5.11
N PRO A 373 9.97 -23.55 -5.52
CA PRO A 373 9.33 -24.50 -4.61
C PRO A 373 10.32 -25.16 -3.64
N GLU A 374 11.48 -25.56 -4.14
CA GLU A 374 12.53 -26.24 -3.39
C GLU A 374 13.15 -25.30 -2.35
N LYS A 375 13.55 -24.08 -2.75
CA LYS A 375 14.07 -23.06 -1.83
C LYS A 375 13.04 -22.59 -0.81
N THR A 376 11.76 -22.57 -1.18
CA THR A 376 10.68 -22.29 -0.23
C THR A 376 10.67 -23.38 0.85
N ALA A 377 10.73 -24.66 0.47
CA ALA A 377 10.77 -25.76 1.43
C ALA A 377 12.07 -25.78 2.27
N THR A 378 13.24 -25.56 1.68
CA THR A 378 14.53 -25.67 2.38
C THR A 378 14.95 -24.43 3.15
N GLU A 379 14.59 -23.22 2.70
CA GLU A 379 15.03 -21.94 3.31
C GLU A 379 13.92 -21.26 4.14
N ILE A 380 12.70 -21.11 3.61
CA ILE A 380 11.58 -20.48 4.35
C ILE A 380 11.06 -21.41 5.45
N PHE A 381 10.93 -22.70 5.16
CA PHE A 381 10.44 -23.72 6.10
C PHE A 381 11.55 -24.58 6.72
N ALA A 382 12.79 -24.06 6.74
CA ALA A 382 13.99 -24.71 7.29
C ALA A 382 13.83 -25.23 8.73
N ASN A 383 13.00 -24.55 9.54
CA ASN A 383 12.79 -24.83 10.96
C ASN A 383 11.47 -25.58 11.25
N TYR A 384 10.73 -26.01 10.22
CA TYR A 384 9.47 -26.74 10.37
C TYR A 384 9.75 -28.24 10.43
N THR A 385 8.98 -28.94 11.25
CA THR A 385 9.06 -30.40 11.45
C THR A 385 8.12 -31.16 10.51
N PRO A 386 8.39 -32.43 10.19
CA PRO A 386 7.42 -33.28 9.50
C PRO A 386 6.08 -33.31 10.25
N GLY A 387 4.98 -33.15 9.52
CA GLY A 387 3.63 -33.01 10.09
C GLY A 387 3.18 -31.58 10.41
N ASP A 388 4.08 -30.57 10.37
CA ASP A 388 3.64 -29.17 10.39
C ASP A 388 2.69 -28.84 9.23
N LYS A 389 1.70 -27.98 9.47
CA LYS A 389 0.66 -27.63 8.49
C LYS A 389 0.90 -26.29 7.82
N VAL A 390 0.71 -26.25 6.49
CA VAL A 390 0.79 -25.02 5.68
C VAL A 390 -0.38 -24.90 4.72
N ALA A 391 -1.20 -23.87 4.90
CA ALA A 391 -2.13 -23.42 3.87
C ALA A 391 -1.42 -22.51 2.88
N ILE A 392 -1.56 -22.77 1.59
CA ILE A 392 -1.12 -21.85 0.53
C ILE A 392 -2.34 -21.06 0.04
N VAL A 393 -2.20 -19.74 -0.01
CA VAL A 393 -3.15 -18.81 -0.64
C VAL A 393 -2.47 -18.22 -1.87
N SER A 394 -3.12 -18.31 -3.03
CA SER A 394 -2.59 -17.78 -4.29
C SER A 394 -3.71 -17.35 -5.22
N ARG A 395 -3.52 -16.15 -5.82
CA ARG A 395 -4.38 -15.63 -6.88
C ARG A 395 -4.36 -16.48 -8.15
N PHE A 396 -3.25 -17.16 -8.41
CA PHE A 396 -3.05 -17.97 -9.60
C PHE A 396 -2.77 -19.42 -9.19
N GLN A 397 -3.54 -20.36 -9.75
CA GLN A 397 -3.36 -21.79 -9.43
C GLN A 397 -2.03 -22.33 -9.96
N THR A 398 -1.54 -21.76 -11.08
CA THR A 398 -0.31 -22.13 -11.78
C THR A 398 0.87 -22.31 -10.83
N ASN A 399 1.59 -23.43 -10.98
CA ASN A 399 2.72 -23.86 -10.13
C ASN A 399 2.42 -24.16 -8.65
N THR A 400 1.22 -23.91 -8.12
CA THR A 400 0.95 -24.09 -6.67
C THR A 400 1.19 -25.54 -6.22
N ASP A 401 0.80 -26.52 -7.05
CA ASP A 401 1.02 -27.94 -6.76
C ASP A 401 2.52 -28.31 -6.64
N LYS A 402 3.43 -27.55 -7.28
CA LYS A 402 4.89 -27.73 -7.12
C LYS A 402 5.35 -27.32 -5.73
N TYR A 403 4.80 -26.24 -5.16
CA TYR A 403 5.10 -25.84 -3.79
C TYR A 403 4.55 -26.85 -2.77
N ILE A 404 3.33 -27.36 -2.98
CA ILE A 404 2.78 -28.45 -2.16
C ILE A 404 3.70 -29.68 -2.20
N LYS A 405 4.08 -30.11 -3.42
CA LYS A 405 4.96 -31.25 -3.63
C LYS A 405 6.32 -31.07 -2.93
N ALA A 406 6.98 -29.93 -3.12
CA ALA A 406 8.27 -29.63 -2.50
C ALA A 406 8.19 -29.59 -0.96
N LEU A 407 7.16 -28.97 -0.38
CA LEU A 407 6.94 -28.95 1.07
C LEU A 407 6.76 -30.36 1.64
N LYS A 408 5.95 -31.19 0.97
CA LYS A 408 5.69 -32.57 1.39
C LYS A 408 6.90 -33.48 1.24
N GLU A 409 7.57 -33.47 0.09
CA GLU A 409 8.65 -34.41 -0.22
C GLU A 409 9.98 -34.04 0.43
N ILE A 410 10.29 -32.75 0.59
CA ILE A 410 11.59 -32.30 1.15
C ILE A 410 11.53 -32.14 2.67
N ARG A 411 10.36 -31.77 3.23
CA ARG A 411 10.22 -31.43 4.66
C ARG A 411 9.18 -32.26 5.42
N GLY A 412 8.41 -33.11 4.75
CA GLY A 412 7.30 -33.83 5.38
C GLY A 412 6.14 -32.93 5.84
N ILE A 413 6.04 -31.71 5.31
CA ILE A 413 5.03 -30.71 5.70
C ILE A 413 3.68 -31.06 5.04
N ASP A 414 2.60 -31.00 5.81
CA ASP A 414 1.23 -31.14 5.30
C ASP A 414 0.77 -29.81 4.67
N ALA A 415 0.91 -29.72 3.35
CA ALA A 415 0.61 -28.52 2.59
C ALA A 415 -0.68 -28.66 1.77
N ARG A 416 -1.59 -27.68 1.89
CA ARG A 416 -2.84 -27.62 1.10
C ARG A 416 -3.01 -26.28 0.39
N TYR A 417 -3.58 -26.28 -0.82
CA TYR A 417 -3.94 -25.04 -1.53
C TYR A 417 -5.41 -24.68 -1.32
N ILE A 418 -5.67 -23.44 -0.90
CA ILE A 418 -7.01 -22.90 -0.71
C ILE A 418 -7.62 -22.50 -2.06
N LYS A 419 -8.62 -23.27 -2.52
CA LYS A 419 -9.32 -23.08 -3.80
C LYS A 419 -10.71 -22.47 -3.62
N GLY A 420 -11.24 -21.85 -4.67
CA GLY A 420 -12.65 -21.42 -4.74
C GLY A 420 -13.01 -20.25 -3.81
N GLN A 421 -12.07 -19.32 -3.60
CA GLN A 421 -12.25 -18.10 -2.83
C GLN A 421 -12.14 -16.84 -3.71
N THR A 422 -12.79 -15.76 -3.28
CA THR A 422 -12.56 -14.41 -3.81
C THR A 422 -11.33 -13.79 -3.15
N GLY A 423 -10.78 -12.72 -3.75
CA GLY A 423 -9.65 -11.99 -3.14
C GLY A 423 -9.96 -11.40 -1.76
N ASN A 424 -11.23 -11.14 -1.43
CA ASN A 424 -11.63 -10.73 -0.08
C ASN A 424 -11.67 -11.92 0.90
N GLN A 425 -12.16 -13.08 0.45
CA GLN A 425 -12.14 -14.33 1.22
C GLN A 425 -10.69 -14.78 1.52
N ASP A 426 -9.79 -14.67 0.54
CA ASP A 426 -8.35 -14.91 0.72
C ASP A 426 -7.70 -13.92 1.69
N PHE A 427 -8.11 -12.64 1.65
CA PHE A 427 -7.63 -11.63 2.60
C PHE A 427 -8.08 -11.95 4.02
N CYS A 428 -9.35 -12.34 4.24
CA CYS A 428 -9.79 -12.80 5.55
C CYS A 428 -9.05 -14.07 5.99
N PHE A 429 -8.86 -15.04 5.09
CA PHE A 429 -8.14 -16.28 5.42
C PHE A 429 -6.74 -15.99 5.99
N LEU A 430 -5.99 -15.08 5.37
CA LEU A 430 -4.70 -14.61 5.90
C LEU A 430 -4.86 -13.88 7.25
N LEU A 431 -5.78 -12.91 7.34
CA LEU A 431 -6.04 -12.12 8.55
C LEU A 431 -6.42 -12.99 9.76
N LYS A 432 -7.01 -14.17 9.51
CA LYS A 432 -7.42 -15.16 10.53
C LYS A 432 -6.34 -16.16 10.92
N SER A 433 -5.13 -16.08 10.35
CA SER A 433 -4.00 -16.89 10.79
C SER A 433 -3.60 -16.57 12.22
N ARG A 434 -3.28 -17.61 12.99
CA ARG A 434 -2.79 -17.51 14.38
C ARG A 434 -1.29 -17.80 14.51
N LYS A 435 -0.75 -18.68 13.66
CA LYS A 435 0.68 -19.03 13.59
C LYS A 435 1.42 -18.03 12.70
N ASP A 436 2.16 -18.47 11.68
CA ASP A 436 2.86 -17.57 10.77
C ASP A 436 1.96 -17.13 9.60
N ILE A 437 2.05 -15.85 9.22
CA ILE A 437 1.74 -15.39 7.85
C ILE A 437 3.07 -15.18 7.13
N ILE A 438 3.25 -15.85 6.00
CA ILE A 438 4.48 -15.82 5.22
C ILE A 438 4.15 -15.25 3.84
N GLY A 439 4.90 -14.25 3.39
CA GLY A 439 4.71 -13.68 2.06
C GLY A 439 5.85 -12.75 1.66
N GLN A 440 5.89 -12.37 0.39
CA GLN A 440 6.89 -11.41 -0.06
C GLN A 440 6.66 -10.03 0.55
N ARG A 441 7.77 -9.38 0.94
CA ARG A 441 7.83 -8.01 1.46
C ARG A 441 7.21 -6.96 0.53
N VAL A 442 7.19 -7.21 -0.78
CA VAL A 442 6.55 -6.33 -1.78
C VAL A 442 5.04 -6.54 -1.91
N SER A 443 4.49 -7.60 -1.30
CA SER A 443 3.04 -7.85 -1.24
C SER A 443 2.40 -6.97 -0.17
N THR A 444 1.82 -5.84 -0.59
CA THR A 444 0.99 -5.00 0.27
C THR A 444 -0.20 -5.79 0.83
N PHE A 445 -0.72 -6.77 0.08
CA PHE A 445 -1.80 -7.66 0.51
C PHE A 445 -1.41 -8.53 1.73
N ALA A 446 -0.28 -9.22 1.69
CA ALA A 446 0.20 -10.01 2.83
C ALA A 446 0.59 -9.12 4.01
N THR A 447 1.22 -7.97 3.73
CA THR A 447 1.59 -6.98 4.75
C THR A 447 0.35 -6.46 5.51
N TRP A 448 -0.70 -6.07 4.80
CA TRP A 448 -1.95 -5.60 5.42
C TRP A 448 -2.69 -6.70 6.19
N ALA A 449 -2.69 -7.93 5.68
CA ALA A 449 -3.34 -9.04 6.39
C ALA A 449 -2.68 -9.32 7.75
N GLY A 450 -1.35 -9.29 7.83
CA GLY A 450 -0.64 -9.47 9.11
C GLY A 450 -0.62 -8.22 10.02
N LEU A 451 -0.74 -7.01 9.47
CA LEU A 451 -0.91 -5.79 10.27
C LEU A 451 -2.29 -5.70 10.92
N LEU A 452 -3.36 -6.08 10.20
CA LEU A 452 -4.73 -6.07 10.74
C LEU A 452 -5.05 -7.32 11.55
N GLY A 453 -4.53 -8.47 11.13
CA GLY A 453 -4.55 -9.69 11.91
C GLY A 453 -3.70 -9.60 13.17
N ARG A 454 -3.65 -10.72 13.89
CA ARG A 454 -2.77 -10.94 15.04
C ARG A 454 -2.08 -12.31 14.94
N PRO A 455 -1.33 -12.58 13.86
CA PRO A 455 -0.52 -13.79 13.76
C PRO A 455 0.60 -13.73 14.82
N GLU A 456 1.13 -14.90 15.18
CA GLU A 456 2.34 -14.98 16.01
C GLU A 456 3.51 -14.26 15.33
N ARG A 457 3.67 -14.47 14.01
CA ARG A 457 4.68 -13.80 13.17
C ARG A 457 4.15 -13.46 11.79
N LEU A 458 4.50 -12.28 11.29
CA LEU A 458 4.39 -11.87 9.89
C LEU A 458 5.79 -11.89 9.28
N ARG A 459 6.10 -12.95 8.52
CA ARG A 459 7.39 -13.21 7.88
C ARG A 459 7.38 -12.66 6.45
N LEU A 460 8.04 -11.51 6.26
CA LEU A 460 8.10 -10.77 5.00
C LEU A 460 9.44 -10.97 4.30
N TYR A 461 9.48 -11.91 3.35
CA TYR A 461 10.72 -12.28 2.66
C TYR A 461 11.02 -11.45 1.41
N SER A 462 12.29 -11.34 1.06
CA SER A 462 12.78 -10.81 -0.23
C SER A 462 13.76 -11.80 -0.85
N VAL A 463 13.94 -11.71 -2.17
CA VAL A 463 14.94 -12.47 -2.92
C VAL A 463 16.09 -11.53 -3.31
N ASP A 464 17.32 -11.84 -2.89
CA ASP A 464 18.53 -11.12 -3.27
C ASP A 464 19.03 -11.59 -4.65
N SER A 465 18.61 -10.84 -5.68
CA SER A 465 18.87 -11.11 -7.09
C SER A 465 19.59 -9.92 -7.72
N LYS A 466 20.07 -10.07 -8.97
CA LYS A 466 20.59 -8.93 -9.74
C LYS A 466 19.55 -7.81 -9.90
N TYR A 467 18.25 -8.16 -10.00
CA TYR A 467 17.17 -7.19 -10.20
C TYR A 467 16.81 -6.44 -8.91
N THR A 468 16.68 -7.15 -7.78
CA THR A 468 16.40 -6.49 -6.49
C THR A 468 17.59 -5.65 -6.01
N ARG A 469 18.84 -6.07 -6.28
CA ARG A 469 20.04 -5.24 -6.07
C ARG A 469 20.03 -3.99 -6.96
N ALA A 470 19.77 -4.13 -8.27
CA ALA A 470 19.72 -2.99 -9.19
C ALA A 470 18.65 -1.95 -8.81
N LYS A 471 17.53 -2.36 -8.20
CA LYS A 471 16.50 -1.46 -7.67
C LYS A 471 16.75 -0.95 -6.25
N LYS A 472 17.89 -1.30 -5.63
CA LYS A 472 18.20 -1.04 -4.20
C LYS A 472 17.09 -1.54 -3.26
N ARG A 473 16.44 -2.66 -3.63
CA ARG A 473 15.31 -3.31 -2.94
C ARG A 473 15.71 -4.54 -2.11
N SER A 474 16.93 -5.06 -2.29
CA SER A 474 17.40 -6.32 -1.70
C SER A 474 17.54 -6.29 -0.18
N PHE A 475 17.66 -5.13 0.45
CA PHE A 475 17.80 -5.02 1.91
C PHE A 475 16.86 -3.96 2.48
N TYR A 476 15.77 -4.39 3.10
CA TYR A 476 14.91 -3.53 3.92
C TYR A 476 14.68 -4.19 5.27
N LYS A 477 15.35 -3.66 6.30
CA LYS A 477 15.07 -3.94 7.71
C LYS A 477 14.39 -2.70 8.27
N ALA A 478 13.07 -2.73 8.49
CA ALA A 478 12.46 -1.72 9.34
C ALA A 478 12.77 -2.05 10.80
N LYS A 479 13.38 -1.11 11.51
CA LYS A 479 13.34 -1.10 12.98
C LYS A 479 11.94 -0.65 13.37
N TRP A 480 11.20 -1.42 14.17
CA TRP A 480 9.89 -1.03 14.67
C TRP A 480 10.00 -0.65 16.15
N ASP A 481 9.46 0.52 16.49
CA ASP A 481 9.46 1.04 17.85
C ASP A 481 8.17 0.63 18.61
N HIS A 482 7.08 0.33 17.87
CA HIS A 482 5.85 -0.21 18.45
C HIS A 482 6.05 -1.68 18.91
N PRO A 483 5.77 -2.03 20.17
CA PRO A 483 6.17 -3.32 20.75
C PRO A 483 5.56 -4.52 20.03
N GLU A 484 4.28 -4.44 19.66
CA GLU A 484 3.61 -5.50 18.88
C GLU A 484 4.24 -5.70 17.49
N LEU A 485 4.44 -4.63 16.73
CA LEU A 485 5.01 -4.71 15.37
C LEU A 485 6.46 -5.21 15.40
N LYS A 486 7.22 -4.81 16.42
CA LYS A 486 8.59 -5.29 16.69
C LYS A 486 8.64 -6.79 16.99
N LYS A 487 7.64 -7.33 17.70
CA LYS A 487 7.52 -8.77 18.00
C LYS A 487 7.07 -9.56 16.77
N VAL A 488 6.05 -9.07 16.07
CA VAL A 488 5.35 -9.84 15.03
C VAL A 488 6.07 -9.77 13.68
N ILE A 489 6.62 -8.62 13.26
CA ILE A 489 7.12 -8.44 11.89
C ILE A 489 8.59 -8.85 11.77
N VAL A 490 8.83 -9.92 11.01
CA VAL A 490 10.16 -10.45 10.69
C VAL A 490 10.47 -10.21 9.22
N TYR A 491 11.63 -9.59 8.92
CA TYR A 491 12.10 -9.41 7.54
C TYR A 491 13.19 -10.43 7.22
N GLU A 492 12.97 -11.18 6.14
CA GLU A 492 13.86 -12.27 5.71
C GLU A 492 14.43 -11.95 4.32
N ASN A 493 15.63 -12.45 4.03
CA ASN A 493 16.26 -12.26 2.73
C ASN A 493 16.99 -13.54 2.31
N TYR A 494 16.66 -14.03 1.13
CA TYR A 494 17.09 -15.32 0.61
C TYR A 494 17.81 -15.12 -0.73
N LYS A 495 18.84 -15.92 -1.03
CA LYS A 495 19.59 -15.75 -2.28
C LYS A 495 18.76 -16.29 -3.45
N ALA A 496 18.76 -15.56 -4.58
CA ALA A 496 18.13 -16.01 -5.83
C ALA A 496 18.60 -17.40 -6.26
#